data_AF-A0ABD2PR28-F1
#
_entry.id   AF-A0ABD2PR28-F1
#
_cell.length_a   1.000
_cell.length_b   1.000
_cell.length_c   1.000
_cell.angle_alpha   90.00
_cell.angle_beta   90.00
_cell.angle_gamma   90.00
#
_symmetry.space_group_name_H-M   'P 1'
#
loop_
_entity.id
_entity.type
_entity.pdbx_description
1 polymer ?
#
loop_
_entity_poly.entity_id
_entity_poly.type
_entity_poly.pdbx_seq_one_letter_code
_entity_poly.pdbx_strand_id
1 'polypeptide(L)'
;MLVCTLTIADHVTLEPTLLESFIHVFKTAILQNEPISDLELEQSDTCIGCTQAQVDIAIRKCCVSPPDSQWHNCGTCRCRPMWCSNCLAKWTVYRHMNAEVPKNQWLYHRVPCPTCRTPFCIDDVAEIITTQDTKA
;
A
#
# COMPACT_ATOMS: atom_id res chain seq x y z
N MET A 1 -11.71 -32.39 2.75
CA MET A 1 -11.17 -31.11 3.26
C MET A 1 -11.96 -30.77 4.51
N LEU A 2 -11.32 -30.75 5.69
CA LEU A 2 -11.96 -30.31 6.92
C LEU A 2 -12.07 -28.79 6.88
N VAL A 3 -13.29 -28.28 6.77
CA VAL A 3 -13.60 -26.86 6.88
C VAL A 3 -13.91 -26.59 8.35
N CYS A 4 -13.05 -25.84 9.03
CA CYS A 4 -13.33 -25.36 10.38
C CYS A 4 -13.97 -23.98 10.24
N THR A 5 -15.27 -23.88 10.46
CA THR A 5 -16.01 -22.62 10.39
C THR A 5 -15.85 -21.86 11.70
N LEU A 6 -15.25 -20.68 11.65
CA LEU A 6 -15.21 -19.75 12.78
C LEU A 6 -16.61 -19.13 12.93
N THR A 7 -17.33 -19.49 14.00
CA THR A 7 -18.63 -18.90 14.34
C THR A 7 -18.43 -17.84 15.41
N ILE A 8 -18.82 -16.60 15.11
CA ILE A 8 -18.83 -15.50 16.09
C ILE A 8 -20.17 -15.58 16.84
N ALA A 9 -20.14 -15.51 18.16
CA ALA A 9 -21.35 -15.54 18.98
C ALA A 9 -22.23 -14.30 18.73
N ASP A 10 -23.54 -14.47 18.85
CA ASP A 10 -24.49 -13.37 18.73
C ASP A 10 -24.13 -12.24 19.71
N HIS A 11 -24.20 -11.01 19.24
CA HIS A 11 -23.86 -9.79 19.99
C HIS A 11 -22.37 -9.62 20.37
N VAL A 12 -21.46 -10.42 19.82
CA VAL A 12 -20.01 -10.18 19.93
C VAL A 12 -19.50 -9.45 18.69
N THR A 13 -18.96 -8.25 18.90
CA THR A 13 -18.21 -7.51 17.88
C THR A 13 -16.73 -7.83 18.02
N LEU A 14 -16.11 -8.38 16.97
CA LEU A 14 -14.66 -8.52 16.94
C LEU A 14 -14.04 -7.19 16.56
N GLU A 15 -13.12 -6.69 17.39
CA GLU A 15 -12.29 -5.55 17.02
C GLU A 15 -11.35 -5.94 15.87
N PRO A 16 -11.08 -5.02 14.93
CA PRO A 16 -10.14 -5.28 13.86
C PRO A 16 -8.76 -5.55 14.43
N THR A 17 -8.07 -6.54 13.85
CA THR A 17 -6.67 -6.77 14.18
C THR A 17 -5.82 -5.54 13.85
N LEU A 18 -4.62 -5.46 14.44
CA LEU A 18 -3.67 -4.39 14.12
C LEU A 18 -3.37 -4.30 12.61
N LEU A 19 -3.30 -5.45 11.95
CA LEU A 19 -3.08 -5.55 10.50
C LEU A 19 -4.28 -4.97 9.72
N GLU A 20 -5.50 -5.37 10.07
CA GLU A 20 -6.72 -4.87 9.42
C GLU A 20 -6.88 -3.35 9.64
N SER A 21 -6.63 -2.88 10.86
CA SER A 21 -6.64 -1.46 11.21
C SER A 21 -5.62 -0.68 10.40
N PHE A 22 -4.40 -1.20 10.26
CA PHE A 22 -3.37 -0.56 9.45
C PHE A 22 -3.73 -0.56 7.97
N ILE A 23 -4.23 -1.68 7.41
CA ILE A 23 -4.66 -1.75 6.01
C ILE A 23 -5.74 -0.70 5.74
N HIS A 24 -6.71 -0.54 6.65
CA HIS A 24 -7.74 0.48 6.55
C HIS A 24 -7.14 1.89 6.48
N VAL A 25 -6.30 2.26 7.46
CA VAL A 25 -5.65 3.58 7.51
C VAL A 25 -4.75 3.82 6.30
N PHE A 26 -3.98 2.82 5.87
CA PHE A 26 -3.13 2.88 4.68
C PHE A 26 -3.96 3.20 3.43
N LYS A 27 -5.08 2.49 3.23
CA LYS A 27 -5.98 2.73 2.11
C LYS A 27 -6.61 4.13 2.16
N THR A 28 -7.01 4.59 3.34
CA THR A 28 -7.54 5.96 3.50
C THR A 28 -6.48 7.02 3.20
N ALA A 29 -5.21 6.77 3.55
CA ALA A 29 -4.12 7.70 3.28
C ALA A 29 -3.80 7.79 1.78
N ILE A 30 -3.70 6.67 1.07
CA ILE A 30 -3.42 6.69 -0.38
C ILE A 30 -4.54 7.37 -1.20
N LEU A 31 -5.79 7.34 -0.72
CA LEU A 31 -6.93 8.04 -1.33
C LEU A 31 -6.77 9.57 -1.30
N GLN A 32 -5.90 10.09 -0.43
CA GLN A 32 -5.61 11.53 -0.36
C GLN A 32 -4.46 11.94 -1.30
N ASN A 33 -3.75 10.97 -1.88
CA ASN A 33 -2.67 11.25 -2.82
C ASN A 33 -3.22 11.46 -4.23
N GLU A 34 -2.51 12.25 -5.04
CA GLU A 34 -2.87 12.49 -6.43
C GLU A 34 -2.86 11.16 -7.22
N PRO A 35 -3.98 10.74 -7.84
CA PRO A 35 -4.06 9.48 -8.56
C PRO A 35 -3.24 9.50 -9.85
N ILE A 36 -2.89 8.32 -10.34
CA ILE A 36 -2.14 8.13 -11.59
C ILE A 36 -3.05 7.52 -12.65
N SER A 37 -3.03 8.08 -13.85
CA SER A 37 -3.76 7.50 -14.99
C SER A 37 -3.13 6.19 -15.45
N ASP A 38 -3.97 5.19 -15.71
CA ASP A 38 -3.60 3.91 -16.30
C ASP A 38 -2.92 4.02 -17.68
N LEU A 39 -3.25 5.05 -18.46
CA LEU A 39 -2.69 5.31 -19.79
C LEU A 39 -1.16 5.43 -19.80
N GLU A 40 -0.56 5.79 -18.66
CA GLU A 40 0.89 5.94 -18.53
C GLU A 40 1.61 4.69 -18.00
N LEU A 41 0.89 3.61 -17.73
CA LEU A 41 1.38 2.49 -16.94
C LEU A 41 1.21 1.18 -17.69
N GLU A 42 2.32 0.52 -18.02
CA GLU A 42 2.30 -0.92 -18.24
C GLU A 42 1.98 -1.57 -16.88
N GLN A 43 0.83 -2.22 -16.67
CA GLN A 43 0.45 -2.81 -15.38
C GLN A 43 0.18 -4.28 -15.51
N SER A 44 0.55 -5.07 -14.50
CA SER A 44 0.13 -6.48 -14.47
C SER A 44 -1.39 -6.55 -14.31
N ASP A 45 -2.07 -7.47 -15.02
CA ASP A 45 -3.52 -7.63 -14.90
C ASP A 45 -3.95 -8.07 -13.50
N THR A 46 -3.03 -8.70 -12.74
CA THR A 46 -3.30 -9.24 -11.41
C THR A 46 -2.15 -8.94 -10.45
N CYS A 47 -2.52 -8.67 -9.19
CA CYS A 47 -1.60 -8.48 -8.08
C CYS A 47 -0.73 -9.72 -7.85
N ILE A 48 0.59 -9.56 -7.80
CA ILE A 48 1.54 -10.66 -7.59
C ILE A 48 1.51 -11.23 -6.17
N GLY A 49 0.96 -10.47 -5.21
CA GLY A 49 0.90 -10.88 -3.80
C GLY A 49 -0.25 -11.83 -3.50
N CYS A 50 -1.46 -11.52 -3.97
CA CYS A 50 -2.65 -12.35 -3.72
C CYS A 50 -3.12 -13.14 -4.93
N THR A 51 -2.66 -12.81 -6.14
CA THR A 51 -3.09 -13.41 -7.43
C THR A 51 -4.61 -13.46 -7.62
N GLN A 52 -5.35 -12.55 -6.98
CA GLN A 52 -6.82 -12.52 -6.95
C GLN A 52 -7.36 -11.14 -7.35
N ALA A 53 -6.80 -10.08 -6.79
CA ALA A 53 -7.19 -8.71 -7.10
C ALA A 53 -6.40 -8.15 -8.29
N GLN A 54 -7.00 -7.20 -9.00
CA GLN A 54 -6.27 -6.37 -9.95
C GLN A 54 -5.25 -5.48 -9.24
N VAL A 55 -4.27 -4.99 -10.00
CA VAL A 55 -3.35 -3.95 -9.55
C VAL A 55 -4.12 -2.63 -9.52
N ASP A 56 -4.15 -1.96 -8.36
CA ASP A 56 -4.93 -0.74 -8.11
C ASP A 56 -4.06 0.43 -7.62
N ILE A 57 -2.75 0.22 -7.45
CA ILE A 57 -1.82 1.24 -6.93
C ILE A 57 -0.45 1.19 -7.63
N ALA A 58 0.22 2.33 -7.65
CA ALA A 58 1.61 2.47 -8.08
C ALA A 58 2.45 3.19 -7.03
N ILE A 59 3.76 2.91 -7.02
CA ILE A 59 4.74 3.64 -6.23
C ILE A 59 5.44 4.65 -7.16
N ARG A 60 5.17 5.95 -6.98
CA ARG A 60 5.85 7.06 -7.68
C ARG A 60 6.32 8.08 -6.66
N LYS A 61 7.46 8.73 -6.93
CA LYS A 61 7.98 9.77 -6.05
C LYS A 61 7.06 11.00 -6.09
N CYS A 62 6.32 11.22 -5.02
CA CYS A 62 5.41 12.35 -4.83
C CYS A 62 5.67 13.09 -3.52
N CYS A 63 6.34 12.46 -2.55
CA CYS A 63 6.68 13.14 -1.30
C CYS A 63 7.65 14.31 -1.53
N VAL A 64 7.39 15.43 -0.87
CA VAL A 64 8.29 16.58 -0.83
C VAL A 64 9.21 16.43 0.38
N SER A 65 10.47 16.10 0.13
CA SER A 65 11.46 16.07 1.21
C SER A 65 12.11 17.45 1.36
N PRO A 66 12.27 17.97 2.60
CA PRO A 66 13.01 19.20 2.82
C PRO A 66 14.45 19.08 2.27
N PRO A 67 14.97 20.12 1.58
CA PRO A 67 16.26 20.06 0.88
C PRO A 67 17.44 19.64 1.78
N ASP A 68 17.39 19.92 3.09
CA ASP A 68 18.48 19.61 4.04
C ASP A 68 18.39 18.23 4.72
N SER A 69 17.38 17.42 4.39
CA SER A 69 17.20 16.09 5.00
C SER A 69 17.96 15.00 4.22
N GLN A 70 19.30 15.05 4.24
CA GLN A 70 20.15 14.05 3.54
C GLN A 70 19.91 12.59 3.99
N TRP A 71 19.32 12.38 5.17
CA TRP A 71 19.19 11.06 5.79
C TRP A 71 17.90 10.30 5.52
N HIS A 72 16.90 10.90 4.85
CA HIS A 72 15.56 10.30 4.77
C HIS A 72 14.79 10.64 3.48
N ASN A 73 15.46 10.78 2.34
CA ASN A 73 14.75 11.08 1.09
C ASN A 73 14.22 9.80 0.43
N CYS A 74 12.94 9.79 0.05
CA CYS A 74 12.44 8.75 -0.84
C CYS A 74 13.10 8.87 -2.21
N GLY A 75 13.40 7.72 -2.80
CA GLY A 75 13.99 7.66 -4.14
C GLY A 75 12.94 7.66 -5.24
N THR A 76 13.38 7.66 -6.48
CA THR A 76 12.47 7.53 -7.64
C THR A 76 12.29 6.05 -7.99
N CYS A 77 11.13 5.49 -7.69
CA CYS A 77 10.76 4.14 -8.15
C CYS A 77 10.35 4.19 -9.63
N ARG A 78 10.82 3.23 -10.42
CA ARG A 78 10.44 3.06 -11.84
C ARG A 78 9.93 1.64 -12.13
N CYS A 79 9.50 0.94 -11.09
CA CYS A 79 8.97 -0.41 -11.25
C CYS A 79 7.60 -0.36 -11.92
N ARG A 80 7.32 -1.40 -12.72
CA ARG A 80 5.96 -1.71 -13.16
C ARG A 80 5.03 -1.88 -11.94
N PRO A 81 3.82 -1.30 -11.93
CA PRO A 81 2.81 -1.61 -10.92
C PRO A 81 2.41 -3.10 -10.98
N MET A 82 2.45 -3.76 -9.82
CA MET A 82 2.26 -5.21 -9.70
C MET A 82 1.50 -5.63 -8.44
N TRP A 83 1.09 -4.67 -7.59
CA TRP A 83 0.52 -4.95 -6.28
C TRP A 83 -0.83 -4.28 -6.13
N CYS A 84 -1.74 -4.93 -5.42
CA CYS A 84 -2.92 -4.24 -4.92
C CYS A 84 -2.63 -3.54 -3.57
N SER A 85 -3.45 -2.56 -3.23
CA SER A 85 -3.37 -1.73 -2.02
C SER A 85 -3.31 -2.56 -0.75
N ASN A 86 -4.12 -3.61 -0.66
CA ASN A 86 -4.14 -4.54 0.47
C ASN A 86 -2.80 -5.30 0.63
N CYS A 87 -2.26 -5.83 -0.48
CA CYS A 87 -1.02 -6.59 -0.41
C CYS A 87 0.19 -5.70 -0.15
N LEU A 88 0.23 -4.48 -0.69
CA LEU A 88 1.29 -3.54 -0.35
C LEU A 88 1.20 -3.08 1.11
N ALA A 89 0.01 -2.83 1.65
CA ALA A 89 -0.18 -2.51 3.06
C ALA A 89 0.27 -3.67 3.98
N LYS A 90 -0.02 -4.93 3.61
CA LYS A 90 0.52 -6.09 4.34
C LYS A 90 2.04 -6.13 4.30
N TRP A 91 2.62 -5.91 3.11
CA TRP A 91 4.07 -5.84 2.94
C TRP A 91 4.69 -4.78 3.86
N THR A 92 4.15 -3.56 3.91
CA THR A 92 4.67 -2.48 4.74
C THR A 92 4.62 -2.84 6.23
N VAL A 93 3.51 -3.42 6.72
CA VAL A 93 3.41 -3.91 8.11
C VAL A 93 4.49 -4.94 8.43
N TYR A 94 4.69 -5.94 7.57
CA TYR A 94 5.75 -6.94 7.79
C TYR A 94 7.14 -6.31 7.82
N ARG A 95 7.40 -5.28 7.00
CA ARG A 95 8.65 -4.54 7.05
C ARG A 95 8.82 -3.78 8.36
N HIS A 96 7.78 -3.13 8.86
CA HIS A 96 7.81 -2.43 10.14
C HIS A 96 8.01 -3.37 11.33
N MET A 97 7.31 -4.51 11.34
CA MET A 97 7.46 -5.53 12.37
C MET A 97 8.88 -6.10 12.40
N ASN A 98 9.43 -6.47 11.24
CA ASN A 98 10.79 -7.02 11.15
C ASN A 98 11.88 -6.02 11.54
N ALA A 99 11.62 -4.73 11.38
CA ALA A 99 12.54 -3.66 11.77
C ALA A 99 12.21 -3.06 13.15
N GLU A 100 11.26 -3.65 13.89
CA GLU A 100 10.83 -3.22 15.23
C GLU A 100 10.46 -1.73 15.30
N VAL A 101 9.87 -1.20 14.23
CA VAL A 101 9.45 0.20 14.15
C VAL A 101 8.31 0.44 15.15
N PRO A 102 8.35 1.52 15.95
CA PRO A 102 7.24 1.88 16.85
C PRO A 102 5.92 2.08 16.08
N LYS A 103 4.82 1.50 16.58
CA LYS A 103 3.50 1.50 15.89
C LYS A 103 2.99 2.89 15.53
N ASN A 104 3.25 3.89 16.37
CA ASN A 104 2.88 5.29 16.15
C ASN A 104 3.63 5.96 14.97
N GLN A 105 4.66 5.30 14.43
CA GLN A 105 5.42 5.79 13.29
C GLN A 105 5.08 5.06 11.99
N TRP A 106 4.36 3.93 12.03
CA TRP A 106 4.21 3.03 10.87
C TRP A 106 3.72 3.73 9.61
N LEU A 107 2.69 4.58 9.70
CA LEU A 107 2.08 5.20 8.52
C LEU A 107 3.06 6.04 7.70
N TYR A 108 3.94 6.80 8.36
CA TYR A 108 4.87 7.72 7.71
C TYR A 108 6.29 7.17 7.60
N HIS A 109 6.54 6.00 8.19
CA HIS A 109 7.85 5.38 8.15
C HIS A 109 8.13 4.83 6.76
N ARG A 110 9.38 4.96 6.29
CA ARG A 110 9.78 4.54 4.96
C ARG A 110 10.06 3.05 4.92
N VAL A 111 9.72 2.41 3.81
CA VAL A 111 10.07 1.01 3.56
C VAL A 111 10.65 0.86 2.15
N PRO A 112 11.45 -0.19 1.90
CA PRO A 112 11.93 -0.46 0.55
C PRO A 112 10.80 -0.97 -0.34
N CYS A 113 10.78 -0.49 -1.59
CA CYS A 113 9.94 -1.06 -2.65
C CYS A 113 10.15 -2.58 -2.72
N PRO A 114 9.09 -3.41 -2.75
CA PRO A 114 9.22 -4.88 -2.80
C PRO A 114 9.98 -5.38 -4.04
N THR A 115 10.04 -4.57 -5.09
CA THR A 115 10.67 -4.92 -6.37
C THR A 115 12.11 -4.39 -6.48
N CYS A 116 12.31 -3.06 -6.46
CA CYS A 116 13.63 -2.46 -6.67
C CYS A 116 14.34 -1.97 -5.39
N ARG A 117 13.69 -2.11 -4.23
CA ARG A 117 14.19 -1.65 -2.92
C ARG A 117 14.38 -0.14 -2.75
N THR A 118 14.07 0.68 -3.76
CA THR A 118 14.03 2.14 -3.59
C THR A 118 13.13 2.50 -2.39
N PRO A 119 13.61 3.32 -1.43
CA PRO A 119 12.81 3.74 -0.30
C PRO A 119 11.62 4.59 -0.75
N PHE A 120 10.45 4.32 -0.18
CA PHE A 120 9.21 5.09 -0.39
C PHE A 120 8.46 5.27 0.93
N CYS A 121 7.61 6.30 1.02
CA CYS A 121 6.66 6.51 2.11
C CYS A 121 5.21 6.44 1.60
N ILE A 122 4.23 6.60 2.49
CA ILE A 122 2.81 6.57 2.14
C ILE A 122 2.45 7.59 1.04
N ASP A 123 3.06 8.78 1.06
CA ASP A 123 2.79 9.84 0.07
C ASP A 123 3.30 9.47 -1.34
N ASP A 124 4.18 8.48 -1.46
CA ASP A 124 4.67 7.97 -2.75
C ASP A 124 3.78 6.85 -3.33
N VAL A 125 2.68 6.49 -2.67
CA VAL A 125 1.75 5.44 -3.13
C VAL A 125 0.47 6.10 -3.60
N ALA A 126 0.13 5.94 -4.87
CA ALA A 126 -1.06 6.54 -5.46
C ALA A 126 -1.96 5.47 -6.07
N GLU A 127 -3.26 5.70 -6.03
CA GLU A 127 -4.24 4.89 -6.75
C GLU A 127 -4.08 5.04 -8.25
N ILE A 128 -4.41 3.95 -8.94
CA ILE A 128 -4.44 3.91 -10.40
C ILE A 128 -5.90 4.06 -10.81
N ILE A 129 -6.18 5.12 -11.56
CA ILE A 129 -7.52 5.36 -12.12
C ILE A 129 -7.55 4.96 -13.59
N THR A 130 -8.60 4.22 -13.98
CA THR A 130 -8.84 3.95 -15.39
C THR A 130 -9.60 5.10 -16.01
N THR A 131 -9.18 5.53 -17.20
CA THR A 131 -9.85 6.62 -17.93
C THR A 131 -11.28 6.30 -18.40
N GLN A 132 -11.79 5.11 -18.11
CA GLN A 132 -13.18 4.73 -18.36
C GLN A 132 -14.16 5.23 -17.27
N ASP A 133 -13.65 5.63 -16.10
CA ASP A 133 -14.47 6.04 -14.95
C ASP A 133 -14.89 7.53 -14.97
N THR A 134 -14.47 8.31 -15.98
CA THR A 134 -14.79 9.75 -16.11
C THR A 134 -16.01 10.06 -16.99
N LYS A 135 -16.96 9.12 -17.10
CA LYS A 135 -18.28 9.38 -17.69
C LYS A 135 -19.39 8.88 -16.76
N ALA A 136 -19.74 9.72 -15.78
CA ALA A 136 -21.04 9.73 -15.13
C ALA A 136 -21.50 11.17 -14.99
#